data_AF-X0TCU8-F1
#
_entry.id   AF-X0TCU8-F1
#
_cell.length_a   1.000
_cell.length_b   1.000
_cell.length_c   1.000
_cell.angle_alpha   90.00
_cell.angle_beta   90.00
_cell.angle_gamma   90.00
#
_symmetry.space_group_name_H-M   'P 1'
#
loop_
_entity.id
_entity.type
_entity.pdbx_description
1 polymer ?
#
loop_
_entity_poly.entity_id
_entity_poly.type
_entity_poly.pdbx_seq_one_letter_code
_entity_poly.pdbx_strand_id
1 'polypeptide(L)'
;MTHDRLGAVHRFPRALLFFFAVLLLAGAAQAGDSGRCHSAVVSSEMVLPDGSVHGPGRLRVCAVRTHSPTSMRVDLSVDGYPIHMVISRTTRGKDRTAVKDPFFVFQFDDDKRLVLLGLAYAKGGRLQTHAMYDHQDRFEVTSSWELLSRGYQAGAPQDESIVLVAAAR
;
A
#
# COMPACT_ATOMS: atom_id res chain seq x y z
N MET A 1 -49.09 64.00 17.96
CA MET A 1 -49.45 62.91 17.01
C MET A 1 -48.18 62.13 16.71
N THR A 2 -48.01 61.04 17.44
CA THR A 2 -46.84 60.15 17.45
C THR A 2 -47.19 58.92 16.62
N HIS A 3 -46.45 58.68 15.54
CA HIS A 3 -46.53 57.42 14.79
C HIS A 3 -45.20 56.68 14.88
N ASP A 4 -45.20 55.71 15.78
CA ASP A 4 -44.29 54.56 15.84
C ASP A 4 -44.32 53.78 14.52
N ARG A 5 -43.15 53.56 13.89
CA ARG A 5 -42.87 52.39 13.04
C ARG A 5 -41.37 52.08 13.01
N LEU A 6 -40.91 51.39 14.05
CA LEU A 6 -39.68 50.58 14.01
C LEU A 6 -40.08 49.13 14.29
N GLY A 7 -39.69 48.19 13.42
CA GLY A 7 -39.82 46.77 13.77
C GLY A 7 -39.96 45.77 12.62
N ALA A 8 -39.28 45.94 11.49
CA ALA A 8 -39.04 44.80 10.58
C ALA A 8 -37.83 44.02 11.10
N VAL A 9 -38.00 43.26 12.17
CA VAL A 9 -37.00 42.32 12.66
C VAL A 9 -36.91 41.20 11.64
N HIS A 10 -35.90 41.26 10.77
CA HIS A 10 -35.54 40.20 9.84
C HIS A 10 -35.31 38.91 10.63
N ARG A 11 -36.33 38.04 10.67
CA ARG A 11 -36.18 36.62 11.04
C ARG A 11 -35.37 35.94 9.96
N PHE A 12 -34.07 36.20 9.93
CA PHE A 12 -33.13 35.43 9.14
C PHE A 12 -33.31 33.95 9.52
N PRO A 13 -33.53 33.07 8.54
CA PRO A 13 -33.94 31.70 8.80
C PRO A 13 -32.77 30.95 9.43
N ARG A 14 -32.77 30.80 10.76
CA ARG A 14 -31.86 29.94 11.52
C ARG A 14 -31.82 28.50 10.96
N ALA A 15 -32.90 28.08 10.29
CA ALA A 15 -32.99 26.82 9.56
C ALA A 15 -31.96 26.68 8.43
N LEU A 16 -31.62 27.78 7.73
CA LEU A 16 -30.68 27.76 6.61
C LEU A 16 -29.24 27.59 7.09
N LEU A 17 -28.89 28.19 8.23
CA LEU A 17 -27.58 27.98 8.88
C LEU A 17 -27.41 26.56 9.41
N PHE A 18 -28.45 25.97 10.00
CA PHE A 18 -28.42 24.57 10.44
C PHE A 18 -28.24 23.60 9.27
N PHE A 19 -28.94 23.85 8.16
CA PHE A 19 -28.83 23.02 6.96
C PHE A 19 -27.40 23.02 6.38
N PHE A 20 -26.76 24.19 6.30
CA PHE A 20 -25.36 24.29 5.86
C PHE A 20 -24.37 23.64 6.84
N ALA A 21 -24.60 23.74 8.15
CA ALA A 21 -23.77 23.08 9.15
C ALA A 21 -23.84 21.54 9.04
N VAL A 22 -25.03 20.97 8.81
CA VAL A 22 -25.20 19.52 8.62
C VAL A 22 -24.55 19.04 7.32
N LEU A 23 -24.64 19.83 6.23
CA LEU A 23 -23.97 19.52 4.96
C LEU A 23 -22.44 19.52 5.08
N LEU A 24 -21.87 20.40 5.91
CA LEU A 24 -20.42 20.44 6.16
C LEU A 24 -19.92 19.24 6.97
N LEU A 25 -20.72 18.69 7.91
CA LEU A 25 -20.35 17.46 8.61
C LEU A 25 -20.49 16.20 7.75
N ALA A 26 -21.40 16.18 6.77
CA ALA A 26 -21.60 15.02 5.89
C ALA A 26 -20.50 14.87 4.82
N GLY A 27 -19.76 15.94 4.49
CA GLY A 27 -18.77 15.95 3.39
C GLY A 27 -17.40 15.36 3.72
N ALA A 28 -17.08 15.06 4.98
CA ALA A 28 -15.74 14.63 5.37
C ALA A 28 -15.44 13.12 5.21
N ALA A 29 -16.44 12.31 4.86
CA ALA A 29 -16.30 10.84 4.93
C ALA A 29 -15.92 10.15 3.61
N GLN A 30 -15.83 10.87 2.48
CA GLN A 30 -15.63 10.25 1.16
C GLN A 30 -14.57 10.97 0.33
N ALA A 31 -13.35 11.04 0.84
CA ALA A 31 -12.17 11.36 0.04
C ALA A 31 -11.06 10.39 0.40
N GLY A 32 -11.10 9.23 -0.26
CA GLY A 32 -10.13 8.18 -0.08
C GLY A 32 -10.65 6.92 -0.74
N ASP A 33 -10.67 6.92 -2.08
CA ASP A 33 -10.55 5.66 -2.82
C ASP A 33 -9.17 5.09 -2.47
N SER A 34 -9.11 4.51 -1.27
CA SER A 34 -7.91 3.96 -0.65
C SER A 34 -7.60 2.74 -1.47
N GLY A 35 -6.66 2.90 -2.40
CA GLY A 35 -6.27 1.77 -3.23
C GLY A 35 -5.81 0.61 -2.35
N ARG A 36 -5.91 -0.59 -2.91
CA ARG A 36 -5.77 -1.87 -2.19
C ARG A 36 -4.55 -1.84 -1.27
N CYS A 37 -4.81 -1.95 0.02
CA CYS A 37 -3.80 -2.08 1.05
C CYS A 37 -3.54 -3.55 1.34
N HIS A 38 -2.29 -3.86 1.67
CA HIS A 38 -1.83 -5.16 2.11
C HIS A 38 -0.98 -4.94 3.35
N SER A 39 -1.15 -5.78 4.36
CA SER A 39 -0.41 -5.66 5.62
C SER A 39 0.13 -7.00 6.10
N ALA A 40 1.28 -7.02 6.74
CA ALA A 40 1.83 -8.20 7.37
C ALA A 40 2.54 -7.84 8.67
N VAL A 41 2.56 -8.78 9.61
CA VAL A 41 3.39 -8.67 10.82
C VAL A 41 4.74 -9.29 10.52
N VAL A 42 5.79 -8.48 10.65
CA VAL A 42 7.19 -8.89 10.43
C VAL A 42 7.85 -8.98 11.80
N SER A 43 8.38 -10.15 12.13
CA SER A 43 8.93 -10.44 13.46
C SER A 43 10.41 -10.08 13.62
N SER A 44 11.06 -9.60 12.56
CA SER A 44 12.48 -9.26 12.53
C SER A 44 12.69 -7.82 12.07
N GLU A 45 13.88 -7.29 12.33
CA GLU A 45 14.30 -6.00 11.77
C GLU A 45 14.27 -6.05 10.23
N MET A 46 13.78 -4.97 9.63
CA MET A 46 13.57 -4.87 8.19
C MET A 46 14.18 -3.60 7.61
N VAL A 47 14.72 -3.71 6.40
CA VAL A 47 15.23 -2.60 5.60
C VAL A 47 14.22 -2.30 4.51
N LEU A 48 13.76 -1.06 4.45
CA LEU A 48 12.78 -0.60 3.47
C LEU A 48 13.47 -0.10 2.19
N PRO A 49 12.72 0.11 1.09
CA PRO A 49 13.28 0.51 -0.21
C PRO A 49 14.02 1.85 -0.23
N ASP A 50 13.79 2.71 0.77
CA ASP A 50 14.50 3.97 0.98
C ASP A 50 15.82 3.79 1.75
N GLY A 51 16.15 2.54 2.14
CA GLY A 51 17.30 2.19 2.96
C GLY A 51 17.09 2.38 4.46
N SER A 52 15.91 2.83 4.89
CA SER A 52 15.62 2.99 6.32
C SER A 52 15.46 1.64 7.00
N VAL A 53 15.96 1.54 8.24
CA VAL A 53 15.90 0.33 9.06
C VAL A 53 14.80 0.48 10.11
N HIS A 54 13.93 -0.51 10.20
CA HIS A 54 12.79 -0.55 11.12
C HIS A 54 12.80 -1.84 11.92
N GLY A 55 12.47 -1.75 13.21
CA GLY A 55 12.30 -2.93 14.05
C GLY A 55 11.12 -3.81 13.62
N PRO A 56 10.90 -4.94 14.32
CA PRO A 56 9.71 -5.76 14.14
C PRO A 56 8.43 -4.94 14.27
N GLY A 57 7.45 -5.22 13.42
CA GLY A 57 6.23 -4.42 13.38
C GLY A 57 5.27 -4.83 12.28
N ARG A 58 4.19 -4.07 12.14
CA ARG A 58 3.20 -4.26 11.09
C ARG A 58 3.55 -3.42 9.88
N LEU A 59 4.10 -4.06 8.85
CA LEU A 59 4.31 -3.47 7.54
C LEU A 59 2.96 -3.35 6.82
N ARG A 60 2.71 -2.21 6.19
CA ARG A 60 1.55 -1.97 5.33
C ARG A 60 1.97 -1.26 4.05
N VAL A 61 1.40 -1.73 2.93
CA VAL A 61 1.61 -1.19 1.58
C VAL A 61 0.26 -0.92 0.95
N CYS A 62 0.00 0.32 0.58
CA CYS A 62 -1.22 0.72 -0.11
C CYS A 62 -0.94 1.18 -1.53
N ALA A 63 -1.65 0.64 -2.51
CA ALA A 63 -1.65 1.21 -3.85
C ALA A 63 -2.28 2.61 -3.81
N VAL A 64 -1.59 3.63 -4.29
CA VAL A 64 -2.11 5.01 -4.29
C VAL A 64 -2.61 5.39 -5.66
N ARG A 65 -1.75 5.19 -6.67
CA ARG A 65 -2.06 5.58 -8.05
C ARG A 65 -1.26 4.72 -9.02
N THR A 66 -1.91 4.29 -10.10
CA THR A 66 -1.20 3.67 -11.22
C THR A 66 -0.70 4.79 -12.13
N HIS A 67 0.63 4.91 -12.27
CA HIS A 67 1.25 5.94 -13.12
C HIS A 67 1.40 5.45 -14.57
N SER A 68 1.72 4.16 -14.75
CA SER A 68 1.80 3.53 -16.06
C SER A 68 1.38 2.06 -15.97
N PRO A 69 1.23 1.34 -17.10
CA PRO A 69 0.94 -0.10 -17.08
C PRO A 69 1.97 -0.94 -16.32
N THR A 70 3.19 -0.41 -16.16
CA THR A 70 4.36 -1.04 -15.55
C THR A 70 4.83 -0.35 -14.27
N SER A 71 4.18 0.73 -13.83
CA SER A 71 4.57 1.46 -12.62
C SER A 71 3.37 1.86 -11.77
N MET A 72 3.51 1.67 -10.46
CA MET A 72 2.50 2.02 -9.48
C MET A 72 3.16 2.78 -8.34
N ARG A 73 2.52 3.86 -7.88
CA ARG A 73 2.91 4.51 -6.64
C ARG A 73 2.24 3.80 -5.48
N VAL A 74 3.06 3.44 -4.49
CA VAL A 74 2.62 2.80 -3.26
C VAL A 74 3.01 3.66 -2.06
N ASP A 75 2.14 3.71 -1.06
CA ASP A 75 2.43 4.27 0.25
C ASP A 75 2.84 3.13 1.19
N LEU A 76 4.00 3.28 1.82
CA LEU A 76 4.53 2.35 2.81
C LEU A 76 4.34 2.93 4.22
N SER A 77 3.88 2.10 5.14
CA SER A 77 3.87 2.44 6.57
C SER A 77 4.28 1.26 7.44
N VAL A 78 4.87 1.58 8.60
CA VAL A 78 5.22 0.61 9.64
C VAL A 78 4.53 1.06 10.93
N ASP A 79 3.72 0.17 11.51
CA ASP A 79 2.93 0.44 12.72
C ASP A 79 2.07 1.71 12.64
N GLY A 80 1.61 2.04 11.43
CA GLY A 80 0.79 3.22 11.16
C GLY A 80 1.57 4.50 10.89
N TYR A 81 2.89 4.50 11.07
CA TYR A 81 3.74 5.62 10.70
C TYR A 81 4.04 5.58 9.20
N PRO A 82 3.64 6.61 8.42
CA PRO A 82 3.98 6.67 7.00
C PRO A 82 5.49 6.82 6.88
N ILE A 83 6.10 5.97 6.07
CA ILE A 83 7.53 6.02 5.81
C ILE A 83 7.74 6.88 4.57
N HIS A 84 7.46 6.34 3.38
CA HIS A 84 7.65 7.06 2.12
C HIS A 84 6.70 6.57 1.02
N MET A 85 6.65 7.35 -0.06
CA MET A 85 6.03 6.98 -1.32
C MET A 85 7.08 6.32 -2.21
N VAL A 86 6.80 5.10 -2.67
CA VAL A 86 7.71 4.35 -3.54
C VAL A 86 7.05 4.10 -4.88
N ILE A 87 7.85 4.19 -5.95
CA ILE A 87 7.42 3.76 -7.29
C ILE A 87 7.79 2.30 -7.42
N SER A 88 6.79 1.44 -7.52
CA SER A 88 7.00 0.02 -7.76
C SER A 88 6.92 -0.30 -9.24
N ARG A 89 7.79 -1.22 -9.69
CA ARG A 89 7.72 -1.80 -11.03
C ARG A 89 6.78 -2.99 -11.01
N THR A 90 5.73 -2.91 -11.83
CA THR A 90 4.76 -3.99 -12.00
C THR A 90 5.23 -4.99 -13.06
N THR A 91 5.29 -6.27 -12.69
CA THR A 91 5.46 -7.38 -13.63
C THR A 91 4.27 -8.33 -13.55
N ARG A 92 3.92 -8.98 -14.67
CA ARG A 92 2.83 -9.97 -14.74
C ARG A 92 3.40 -11.29 -15.22
N GLY A 93 3.14 -12.36 -14.47
CA GLY A 93 3.43 -13.72 -14.89
C GLY A 93 2.63 -14.10 -16.14
N LYS A 94 3.21 -14.94 -17.00
CA LYS A 94 2.53 -15.47 -18.19
C LYS A 94 1.52 -16.55 -17.81
N ASP A 95 1.90 -17.38 -16.84
CA ASP A 95 1.15 -18.56 -16.42
C ASP A 95 0.09 -18.24 -15.37
N ARG A 96 -0.88 -19.15 -15.26
CA ARG A 96 -1.86 -19.08 -14.17
C ARG A 96 -1.16 -19.34 -12.86
N THR A 97 -1.61 -18.67 -11.80
CA THR A 97 -1.05 -18.86 -10.46
C THR A 97 -2.05 -19.53 -9.52
N ALA A 98 -1.54 -20.44 -8.69
CA ALA A 98 -2.27 -21.03 -7.58
C ALA A 98 -2.24 -20.16 -6.31
N VAL A 99 -1.43 -19.09 -6.30
CA VAL A 99 -1.37 -18.09 -5.22
C VAL A 99 -2.77 -17.50 -5.04
N LYS A 100 -3.33 -17.62 -3.84
CA LYS A 100 -4.63 -17.01 -3.49
C LYS A 100 -4.45 -15.70 -2.75
N ASP A 101 -3.50 -15.69 -1.82
CA ASP A 101 -3.30 -14.59 -0.89
C ASP A 101 -2.09 -13.74 -1.27
N PRO A 102 -2.15 -12.42 -1.04
CA PRO A 102 -1.01 -11.55 -1.24
C PRO A 102 0.11 -11.92 -0.26
N PHE A 103 1.36 -11.69 -0.65
CA PHE A 103 2.53 -11.89 0.22
C PHE A 103 3.63 -10.88 -0.09
N PHE A 104 4.37 -10.50 0.95
CA PHE A 104 5.59 -9.73 0.84
C PHE A 104 6.77 -10.66 0.61
N VAL A 105 7.75 -10.15 -0.13
CA VAL A 105 9.00 -10.85 -0.39
C VAL A 105 10.12 -10.06 0.26
N PHE A 106 10.87 -10.76 1.10
CA PHE A 106 12.05 -10.24 1.77
C PHE A 106 13.26 -11.07 1.41
N GLN A 107 14.43 -10.46 1.55
CA GLN A 107 15.70 -11.15 1.50
C GLN A 107 16.54 -10.81 2.73
N PHE A 108 17.33 -11.76 3.23
CA PHE A 108 18.32 -11.45 4.25
C PHE A 108 19.53 -10.72 3.65
N ASP A 109 19.94 -9.60 4.26
CA ASP A 109 21.24 -8.98 3.98
C ASP A 109 22.37 -9.63 4.81
N ASP A 110 23.60 -9.13 4.64
CA ASP A 110 24.79 -9.60 5.36
C ASP A 110 24.66 -9.47 6.88
N ASP A 111 23.85 -8.51 7.35
CA ASP A 111 23.55 -8.26 8.78
C ASP A 111 22.34 -9.08 9.28
N LYS A 112 21.82 -10.00 8.46
CA LYS A 112 20.62 -10.82 8.73
C LYS A 112 19.33 -10.00 8.96
N ARG A 113 19.23 -8.82 8.36
CA ARG A 113 17.99 -8.02 8.34
C ARG A 113 17.14 -8.38 7.13
N LEU A 114 15.83 -8.20 7.24
CA LEU A 114 14.89 -8.47 6.15
C LEU A 114 14.77 -7.26 5.21
N VAL A 115 15.40 -7.31 4.05
CA VAL A 115 15.27 -6.30 3.00
C VAL A 115 13.96 -6.51 2.23
N LEU A 116 13.05 -5.54 2.26
CA LEU A 116 11.79 -5.59 1.53
C LEU A 116 12.02 -5.43 0.02
N LEU A 117 11.81 -6.52 -0.73
CA LEU A 117 11.96 -6.51 -2.19
C LEU A 117 10.67 -6.05 -2.89
N GLY A 118 9.51 -6.43 -2.34
CA GLY A 118 8.23 -6.07 -2.92
C GLY A 118 7.03 -6.86 -2.42
N LEU A 119 5.95 -6.77 -3.20
CA LEU A 119 4.65 -7.40 -2.94
C LEU A 119 4.19 -8.21 -4.16
N ALA A 120 3.68 -9.41 -3.94
CA ALA A 120 3.09 -10.25 -4.98
C ALA A 120 1.66 -10.64 -4.63
N TYR A 121 0.80 -10.72 -5.64
CA TYR A 121 -0.58 -11.19 -5.49
C TYR A 121 -1.19 -11.65 -6.81
N ALA A 122 -2.25 -12.46 -6.75
CA ALA A 122 -2.98 -12.86 -7.93
C ALA A 122 -3.92 -11.76 -8.45
N LYS A 123 -3.86 -11.47 -9.75
CA LYS A 123 -4.80 -10.59 -10.46
C LYS A 123 -5.18 -11.22 -11.80
N GLY A 124 -6.47 -11.45 -12.02
CA GLY A 124 -6.95 -12.09 -13.27
C GLY A 124 -6.40 -13.51 -13.46
N GLY A 125 -6.19 -14.25 -12.35
CA GLY A 125 -5.62 -15.60 -12.38
C GLY A 125 -4.13 -15.67 -12.68
N ARG A 126 -3.44 -14.53 -12.81
CA ARG A 126 -1.98 -14.45 -13.02
C ARG A 126 -1.32 -13.80 -11.82
N LEU A 127 -0.06 -14.17 -11.56
CA LEU A 127 0.73 -13.51 -10.53
C LEU A 127 1.11 -12.10 -11.01
N GLN A 128 0.84 -11.10 -10.19
CA GLN A 128 1.31 -9.74 -10.37
C GLN A 128 2.30 -9.43 -9.24
N THR A 129 3.48 -8.96 -9.60
CA THR A 129 4.51 -8.53 -8.65
C THR A 129 4.73 -7.03 -8.75
N HIS A 130 5.04 -6.42 -7.62
CA HIS A 130 5.38 -5.01 -7.45
C HIS A 130 6.73 -4.95 -6.77
N ALA A 131 7.80 -4.84 -7.56
CA ALA A 131 9.15 -4.67 -7.04
C ALA A 131 9.32 -3.22 -6.56
N MET A 132 9.78 -3.02 -5.33
CA MET A 132 9.89 -1.69 -4.71
C MET A 132 11.31 -1.14 -4.70
N TYR A 133 12.32 -1.99 -4.88
CA TYR A 133 13.72 -1.60 -4.97
C TYR A 133 14.07 -1.20 -6.43
N ASP A 134 14.63 -0.01 -6.61
CA ASP A 134 15.02 0.58 -7.92
C ASP A 134 16.51 0.94 -8.00
N HIS A 135 17.39 0.27 -7.24
CA HIS A 135 18.82 0.47 -7.45
C HIS A 135 19.35 -0.41 -8.59
N GLN A 136 19.73 0.27 -9.67
CA GLN A 136 20.17 -0.25 -10.97
C GLN A 136 21.35 -1.25 -10.94
N ASP A 137 22.06 -1.47 -9.83
CA ASP A 137 23.40 -2.08 -9.91
C ASP A 137 23.67 -3.28 -8.99
N ARG A 138 22.71 -3.84 -8.24
CA ARG A 138 23.05 -4.99 -7.36
C ARG A 138 22.14 -6.21 -7.37
N PHE A 139 20.96 -6.14 -7.97
CA PHE A 139 20.11 -7.32 -8.01
C PHE A 139 19.55 -7.53 -9.41
N GLU A 140 19.88 -8.67 -10.01
CA GLU A 140 19.09 -9.29 -11.08
C GLU A 140 17.73 -9.75 -10.50
N VAL A 141 16.97 -8.82 -9.94
CA VAL A 141 15.67 -9.03 -9.30
C VAL A 141 14.73 -9.81 -10.24
N THR A 142 14.87 -9.61 -11.56
CA THR A 142 14.09 -10.30 -12.58
C THR A 142 14.20 -11.83 -12.57
N SER A 143 15.38 -12.41 -12.31
CA SER A 143 15.52 -13.88 -12.30
C SER A 143 14.95 -14.47 -11.00
N SER A 144 15.16 -13.80 -9.86
CA SER A 144 14.63 -14.23 -8.56
C SER A 144 13.11 -14.19 -8.48
N TRP A 145 12.43 -13.19 -9.06
CA TRP A 145 10.95 -13.18 -9.08
C TRP A 145 10.36 -14.27 -9.96
N GLU A 146 10.98 -14.56 -11.12
CA GLU A 146 10.55 -15.68 -11.96
C GLU A 146 10.76 -17.01 -11.24
N LEU A 147 11.91 -17.17 -10.56
CA LEU A 147 12.18 -18.35 -9.74
C LEU A 147 11.22 -18.49 -8.56
N LEU A 148 10.88 -17.41 -7.86
CA LEU A 148 9.87 -17.43 -6.79
C LEU A 148 8.47 -17.75 -7.31
N SER A 149 8.12 -17.23 -8.50
CA SER A 149 6.83 -17.52 -9.12
C SER A 149 6.70 -18.99 -9.55
N ARG A 150 7.81 -19.63 -9.96
CA ARG A 150 7.86 -21.06 -10.30
C ARG A 150 7.99 -21.94 -9.04
N GLY A 151 8.84 -21.56 -8.10
CA GLY A 151 9.13 -22.30 -6.88
C GLY A 151 7.94 -22.38 -5.92
N TYR A 152 7.17 -21.29 -5.81
CA TYR A 152 5.90 -21.31 -5.06
C TYR A 152 4.89 -22.31 -5.64
N GLN A 153 4.92 -22.57 -6.95
CA GLN A 153 4.02 -23.55 -7.57
C GLN A 153 4.54 -24.99 -7.51
N ALA A 154 5.86 -25.18 -7.48
CA ALA A 154 6.48 -26.49 -7.68
C ALA A 154 7.07 -27.12 -6.41
N GLY A 155 7.03 -26.45 -5.25
CA GLY A 155 7.75 -26.91 -4.06
C GLY A 155 9.27 -26.97 -4.29
N ALA A 156 9.79 -26.08 -5.15
CA ALA A 156 11.21 -26.02 -5.46
C ALA A 156 12.03 -25.65 -4.22
N PRO A 157 13.32 -26.06 -4.14
CA PRO A 157 14.20 -25.65 -3.04
C PRO A 157 14.20 -24.12 -2.94
N GLN A 158 13.76 -23.63 -1.79
CA GLN A 158 13.81 -22.20 -1.49
C GLN A 158 15.28 -21.85 -1.29
N ASP A 159 15.74 -20.83 -2.02
CA ASP A 159 16.96 -20.13 -1.65
C ASP A 159 16.77 -19.66 -0.20
N GLU A 160 17.62 -20.12 0.72
CA GLU A 160 17.52 -19.83 2.16
C GLU A 160 17.58 -18.32 2.45
N SER A 161 18.01 -17.52 1.47
CA SER A 161 18.04 -16.06 1.59
C SER A 161 16.68 -15.39 1.43
N ILE A 162 15.64 -16.06 0.89
CA ILE A 162 14.35 -15.42 0.57
C ILE A 162 13.25 -15.85 1.55
N VAL A 163 12.58 -14.86 2.15
CA VAL A 163 11.46 -15.06 3.07
C VAL A 163 10.17 -14.52 2.48
N LEU A 164 9.13 -15.36 2.50
CA LEU A 164 7.78 -14.99 2.10
C LEU A 164 6.93 -14.76 3.34
N VAL A 165 6.37 -13.56 3.47
CA VAL A 165 5.48 -13.23 4.59
C VAL A 165 4.08 -13.01 4.04
N ALA A 166 3.12 -13.84 4.47
CA ALA A 166 1.73 -13.72 4.07
C ALA A 166 1.17 -12.35 4.47
N ALA A 167 0.43 -11.73 3.56
CA ALA A 167 -0.20 -10.44 3.77
C ALA A 167 -1.72 -10.60 3.93
N ALA A 168 -2.27 -9.90 4.91
CA ALA A 168 -3.70 -9.67 5.03
C ALA A 168 -4.13 -8.49 4.13
N ARG A 169 -5.40 -8.49 3.72
CA ARG A 169 -6.05 -7.37 3.03
C ARG A 169 -6.67 -6.41 4.02
#